data_AF-A0A967N785-F1
#
_entry.id   AF-A0A967N785-F1
#
_cell.length_a   1.000
_cell.length_b   1.000
_cell.length_c   1.000
_cell.angle_alpha   90.00
_cell.angle_beta   90.00
_cell.angle_gamma   90.00
#
_symmetry.space_group_name_H-M   'P 1'
#
loop_
_entity.id
_entity.type
_entity.pdbx_description
1 polymer ?
#
loop_
_entity_poly.entity_id
_entity_poly.type
_entity_poly.pdbx_seq_one_letter_code
_entity_poly.pdbx_strand_id
1 'polypeptide(L)' 'MVKYLAGLGIPVLVVLTKMDKLSRSRRKGTLEKAARALGVDAEQVLAFSAETGEGRRELLGAVDALLEEGER' A
#
# COMPACT_ATOMS: atom_id res chain seq x y z
N MET A 1 -7.97 12.42 -2.75
CA MET A 1 -6.92 12.31 -1.70
C MET A 1 -5.57 11.93 -2.30
N VAL A 2 -5.39 10.73 -2.88
CA VAL A 2 -4.09 10.32 -3.47
C VAL A 2 -3.57 11.33 -4.50
N LYS A 3 -4.42 11.73 -5.47
CA LYS A 3 -4.07 12.79 -6.44
C LYS A 3 -3.73 14.14 -5.81
N TYR A 4 -4.33 14.46 -4.66
CA TYR A 4 -4.04 15.70 -3.95
C TYR A 4 -2.65 15.65 -3.31
N LEU A 5 -2.34 14.55 -2.61
CA LEU A 5 -1.01 14.35 -2.02
C LEU A 5 0.10 14.32 -3.08
N ALA A 6 -0.17 13.67 -4.23
CA ALA A 6 0.73 13.69 -5.38
C ALA A 6 0.93 15.11 -5.94
N GLY A 7 -0.13 15.92 -6.01
CA GLY A 7 -0.05 17.33 -6.43
C GLY A 7 0.75 18.22 -5.48
N LEU A 8 0.92 17.80 -4.22
CA LEU A 8 1.78 18.46 -3.23
C LEU A 8 3.24 17.96 -3.29
N GLY A 9 3.57 17.01 -4.16
CA GLY A 9 4.89 16.39 -4.22
C GLY A 9 5.23 15.52 -3.01
N ILE A 10 4.22 15.11 -2.23
CA ILE A 10 4.42 14.26 -1.05
C ILE A 10 4.48 12.79 -1.51
N PRO A 11 5.53 12.03 -1.18
CA PRO A 11 5.57 10.60 -1.43
C PRO A 11 4.42 9.87 -0.73
N VAL A 12 3.73 8.96 -1.44
CA VAL A 12 2.57 8.24 -0.91
C VAL A 12 2.78 6.73 -1.02
N LEU A 13 2.71 6.05 0.12
CA LEU A 13 2.62 4.59 0.20
C LEU A 13 1.17 4.18 0.46
N VAL A 14 0.58 3.38 -0.44
CA VAL A 14 -0.79 2.86 -0.28
C VAL A 14 -0.74 1.49 0.38
N VAL A 15 -1.38 1.35 1.55
CA VAL A 15 -1.44 0.10 2.30
C VAL A 15 -2.88 -0.38 2.45
N LEU A 16 -3.19 -1.56 1.92
CA LEU A 16 -4.46 -2.25 2.17
C LEU A 16 -4.34 -3.15 3.39
N THR A 17 -4.96 -2.69 4.47
CA THR A 17 -4.95 -3.38 5.75
C THR A 17 -6.00 -4.50 5.83
N LYS A 18 -5.92 -5.32 6.90
CA LYS A 18 -6.89 -6.38 7.24
C LYS A 18 -6.98 -7.50 6.21
N MET A 19 -5.86 -7.87 5.59
CA MET A 19 -5.80 -8.97 4.61
C MET A 19 -6.17 -10.35 5.19
N ASP A 20 -6.19 -10.49 6.52
CA ASP A 20 -6.70 -11.65 7.25
C ASP A 20 -8.21 -11.87 7.01
N LYS A 21 -8.96 -10.81 6.69
CA LYS A 21 -10.42 -10.89 6.43
C LYS A 21 -10.77 -11.31 5.00
N LEU A 22 -9.78 -11.44 4.12
CA LEU A 22 -9.99 -11.80 2.72
C LEU A 22 -9.58 -13.24 2.44
N SER A 23 -10.50 -14.02 1.87
CA SER A 23 -10.18 -15.34 1.33
C SER A 23 -9.15 -15.22 0.21
N ARG A 24 -8.27 -16.22 0.05
CA ARG A 24 -7.21 -16.22 -0.98
C ARG A 24 -7.73 -15.86 -2.37
N SER A 25 -8.89 -16.39 -2.76
CA SER A 25 -9.54 -16.13 -4.05
C SER A 25 -10.00 -14.67 -4.24
N ARG A 26 -10.35 -13.96 -3.15
CA ARG A 26 -10.83 -12.57 -3.23
C ARG A 26 -9.69 -11.55 -3.19
N ARG A 27 -8.48 -11.95 -2.77
CA ARG A 27 -7.34 -11.03 -2.56
C ARG A 27 -6.97 -10.27 -3.83
N LYS A 28 -6.68 -10.99 -4.92
CA LYS A 28 -6.29 -10.38 -6.22
C LYS A 28 -7.34 -9.38 -6.72
N GLY A 29 -8.61 -9.78 -6.78
CA GLY A 29 -9.68 -8.90 -7.23
C GLY A 29 -9.92 -7.71 -6.30
N THR A 30 -9.64 -7.83 -4.99
CA THR A 30 -9.76 -6.71 -4.05
C THR A 30 -8.63 -5.71 -4.24
N LEU A 31 -7.39 -6.19 -4.41
CA LEU A 31 -6.23 -5.36 -4.71
C LEU A 31 -6.44 -4.56 -6.00
N GLU A 32 -6.82 -5.23 -7.10
CA GLU A 32 -7.09 -4.58 -8.39
C GLU A 32 -8.20 -3.54 -8.30
N LYS A 33 -9.28 -3.82 -7.55
CA LYS A 33 -10.38 -2.87 -7.34
C LYS A 33 -9.94 -1.65 -6.55
N ALA A 34 -9.17 -1.86 -5.48
CA ALA A 34 -8.67 -0.77 -4.66
C ALA A 34 -7.66 0.11 -5.41
N ALA A 35 -6.72 -0.50 -6.15
CA ALA A 35 -5.77 0.20 -6.99
C ALA A 35 -6.48 1.09 -8.02
N ARG A 36 -7.45 0.52 -8.74
CA ARG A 36 -8.30 1.27 -9.69
C ARG A 36 -9.06 2.41 -9.05
N ALA A 37 -9.63 2.20 -7.86
CA ALA A 37 -10.37 3.25 -7.13
C ALA A 37 -9.47 4.40 -6.68
N LEU A 38 -8.21 4.10 -6.36
CA LEU A 38 -7.20 5.08 -5.95
C LEU A 38 -6.48 5.73 -7.14
N GLY A 39 -6.61 5.14 -8.34
CA GLY A 39 -5.96 5.61 -9.57
C GLY A 39 -4.46 5.34 -9.57
N VAL A 40 -4.03 4.22 -8.98
CA VAL A 40 -2.65 3.76 -8.91
C VAL A 40 -2.55 2.35 -9.51
N ASP A 41 -1.34 1.92 -9.85
CA ASP A 41 -1.10 0.55 -10.30
C ASP A 41 -1.22 -0.44 -9.12
N ALA A 42 -1.64 -1.67 -9.41
CA ALA A 42 -1.86 -2.69 -8.37
C ALA A 42 -0.57 -3.04 -7.62
N GLU A 43 0.56 -2.91 -8.30
CA GLU A 43 1.91 -3.10 -7.80
C GLU A 43 2.34 -2.01 -6.81
N GLN A 44 1.69 -0.84 -6.85
CA GLN A 44 1.94 0.27 -5.90
C GLN A 44 1.16 0.13 -4.60
N VAL A 45 0.40 -0.96 -4.45
CA VAL A 45 -0.45 -1.20 -3.29
C VAL A 45 0.10 -2.36 -2.46
N LEU A 46 0.41 -2.07 -1.20
CA LEU A 46 0.94 -3.05 -0.27
C LEU A 46 -0.17 -3.74 0.52
N ALA A 47 -0.20 -5.07 0.48
CA ALA A 47 -1.14 -5.88 1.26
C ALA A 47 -0.60 -6.09 2.68
N PHE A 48 -1.40 -5.79 3.70
CA PHE A 48 -0.98 -5.84 5.11
C PHE A 48 -2.05 -6.40 6.06
N SER A 49 -1.61 -7.08 7.12
CA SER A 49 -2.46 -7.50 8.23
C SER A 49 -1.75 -7.28 9.55
N ALA A 50 -2.33 -6.43 10.40
CA ALA A 50 -1.84 -6.22 11.76
C ALA A 50 -2.04 -7.46 12.65
N GLU A 51 -3.08 -8.24 12.39
CA GLU A 51 -3.44 -9.43 13.17
C GLU A 51 -2.48 -10.59 12.90
N THR A 52 -2.14 -10.83 11.63
CA THR A 52 -1.31 -11.98 11.22
C THR A 52 0.16 -11.62 10.99
N GLY A 53 0.48 -10.31 10.94
CA GLY A 53 1.81 -9.82 10.58
C GLY A 53 2.15 -9.91 9.08
N GLU A 54 1.19 -10.31 8.23
CA GLU A 54 1.36 -10.33 6.78
C GLU A 54 1.74 -8.93 6.26
N GLY A 55 2.77 -8.84 5.42
CA GLY A 55 3.22 -7.58 4.81
C GLY A 55 4.06 -6.68 5.73
N ARG A 56 4.37 -7.08 6.97
CA ARG A 56 5.10 -6.25 7.93
C ARG A 56 6.51 -5.87 7.44
N ARG A 57 7.26 -6.83 6.88
CA ARG A 57 8.65 -6.58 6.44
C ARG A 57 8.67 -5.65 5.23
N GLU A 58 7.78 -5.90 4.29
CA GLU A 58 7.59 -5.12 3.09
C GLU A 58 7.18 -3.68 3.44
N LEU A 59 6.28 -3.52 4.42
CA LEU A 59 5.84 -2.21 4.90
C LEU A 59 6.99 -1.43 5.54
N LEU A 60 7.74 -2.06 6.44
CA LEU A 60 8.87 -1.40 7.10
C LEU A 60 9.96 -1.03 6.09
N GLY A 61 10.32 -1.93 5.17
CA GLY A 61 11.32 -1.64 4.14
C GLY A 61 10.88 -0.50 3.20
N ALA A 62 9.58 -0.41 2.87
CA ALA A 62 9.07 0.72 2.09
C ALA A 62 9.12 2.05 2.86
N VAL A 63 8.87 2.02 4.17
CA VAL A 63 8.99 3.20 5.03
C VAL A 63 10.47 3.62 5.15
N ASP A 64 11.38 2.68 5.38
CA ASP A 64 12.81 2.95 5.47
C ASP A 64 13.32 3.63 4.18
N ALA A 65 12.94 3.10 3.01
CA ALA A 65 13.29 3.70 1.71
C ALA A 65 12.76 5.14 1.56
N LEU A 66 11.54 5.42 2.02
CA LEU A 66 10.97 6.77 1.97
C LEU A 66 11.68 7.75 2.92
N LEU A 67 12.14 7.27 4.08
CA LEU A 67 12.93 8.07 5.01
C LEU A 67 14.30 8.41 4.41
N GLU A 68 14.98 7.44 3.79
CA GLU A 68 16.25 7.67 3.10
C GLU A 68 16.14 8.67 1.94
N GLU A 69 15.01 8.69 1.22
CA GLU A 69 14.74 9.67 0.16
C GLU A 69 14.53 11.08 0.70
N GLY A 70 13.89 11.23 1.87
CA GLY A 70 13.62 12.52 2.50
C GLY A 70 14.82 13.17 3.17
N GLU A 71 15.89 12.41 3.44
CA GLU A 71 17.15 12.92 4.01
C GLU A 71 18.12 13.48 2.96
N ARG A 72 17.79 13.36 1.66
CA ARG A 72 18.63 13.82 0.54
C ARG A 72 18.32 15.24 0.08
#